data_AF-A0A352L7P8-F1
#
_entry.id   AF-A0A352L7P8-F1
#
_cell.length_a   1.000
_cell.length_b   1.000
_cell.length_c   1.000
_cell.angle_alpha   90.00
_cell.angle_beta   90.00
_cell.angle_gamma   90.00
#
_symmetry.space_group_name_H-M   'P 1'
#
loop_
_entity.id
_entity.type
_entity.pdbx_description
1 polymer ?
#
loop_
_entity_poly.entity_id
_entity_poly.type
_entity_poly.pdbx_seq_one_letter_code
_entity_poly.pdbx_strand_id
1 'polypeptide(L)'
;SMFGNTTGCINAAVPLLERAGYEVLVFHANGTGGRTMESLIGSGLVSGVLDVTTTELADELAGGVLSAGSDRGFAAPRCGVPAIVTPGCLDMVNFGAPETIPQKYVGRRFYVHNPQVTLMRTTAAECEKLGQMLAERINCSAGPVTVLLPLRGISVISAAGGPFHDAEADAILFAALCNGLRPGVRVRDVDAEINSPEFAAACAEELLRNMQAARGVV
;
A
#
# COMPACT_ATOMS: atom_id res chain seq x y z
N SER A 1 3.47 2.97 -5.99
CA SER A 1 4.10 3.55 -4.78
C SER A 1 5.13 2.57 -4.21
N MET A 2 6.18 3.08 -3.55
CA MET A 2 7.31 2.28 -3.05
C MET A 2 7.77 2.77 -1.68
N PHE A 3 8.27 1.89 -0.83
CA PHE A 3 9.03 2.22 0.37
C PHE A 3 10.21 1.25 0.51
N GLY A 4 11.21 1.54 1.34
CA GLY A 4 12.37 0.66 1.50
C GLY A 4 12.01 -0.81 1.80
N ASN A 5 10.88 -1.02 2.50
CA ASN A 5 10.34 -2.33 2.85
C ASN A 5 9.51 -3.02 1.74
N THR A 6 9.33 -2.40 0.58
CA THR A 6 8.59 -2.93 -0.59
C THR A 6 9.36 -2.74 -1.91
N THR A 7 10.62 -2.30 -1.84
CA THR A 7 11.49 -2.07 -3.00
C THR A 7 11.64 -3.31 -3.88
N GLY A 8 11.71 -4.52 -3.27
CA GLY A 8 11.83 -5.77 -4.02
C GLY A 8 10.66 -6.01 -4.97
N CYS A 9 9.43 -5.78 -4.48
CA CYS A 9 8.22 -5.87 -5.29
C CYS A 9 8.27 -4.91 -6.48
N ILE A 10 8.64 -3.65 -6.23
CA ILE A 10 8.62 -2.61 -7.26
C ILE A 10 9.71 -2.84 -8.30
N ASN A 11 10.92 -3.19 -7.87
CA ASN A 11 12.03 -3.49 -8.78
C ASN A 11 11.73 -4.69 -9.69
N ALA A 12 10.96 -5.68 -9.22
CA ALA A 12 10.55 -6.82 -10.02
C ALA A 12 9.36 -6.50 -10.94
N ALA A 13 8.43 -5.63 -10.52
CA ALA A 13 7.26 -5.25 -11.30
C ALA A 13 7.57 -4.27 -12.44
N VAL A 14 8.49 -3.32 -12.25
CA VAL A 14 8.84 -2.29 -13.25
C VAL A 14 9.21 -2.90 -14.61
N PRO A 15 10.15 -3.86 -14.72
CA PRO A 15 10.51 -4.45 -16.01
C PRO A 15 9.36 -5.19 -16.70
N LEU A 16 8.38 -5.70 -15.95
CA LEU A 16 7.20 -6.37 -16.52
C LEU A 16 6.28 -5.37 -17.21
N LEU A 17 6.06 -4.22 -16.58
CA LEU A 17 5.26 -3.13 -17.14
C LEU A 17 5.95 -2.45 -18.33
N GLU A 18 7.28 -2.25 -18.24
CA GLU A 18 8.08 -1.71 -19.35
C GLU A 18 8.06 -2.63 -20.58
N ARG A 19 8.19 -3.94 -20.39
CA ARG A 19 8.03 -4.93 -21.48
C ARG A 19 6.64 -4.90 -22.12
N ALA A 20 5.62 -4.48 -21.38
CA ALA A 20 4.27 -4.29 -21.90
C ALA A 20 4.07 -2.93 -22.59
N GLY A 21 5.13 -2.12 -22.72
CA GLY A 21 5.12 -0.86 -23.47
C GLY A 21 4.74 0.37 -22.64
N TYR A 22 4.82 0.29 -21.31
CA TYR A 22 4.50 1.41 -20.42
C TYR A 22 5.76 2.07 -19.85
N GLU A 23 5.74 3.39 -19.76
CA GLU A 23 6.68 4.15 -18.94
C GLU A 23 6.23 4.09 -17.47
N VAL A 24 7.17 3.83 -16.54
CA VAL A 24 6.86 3.66 -15.12
C VAL A 24 7.50 4.76 -14.29
N LEU A 25 6.67 5.47 -13.52
CA LEU A 25 7.12 6.45 -12.54
C LEU A 25 6.98 5.87 -11.13
N VAL A 26 8.08 5.85 -10.37
CA VAL A 26 8.11 5.32 -9.00
C VAL A 26 8.09 6.46 -8.00
N PHE A 27 7.11 6.43 -7.10
CA PHE A 27 6.95 7.42 -6.03
C PHE A 27 7.24 6.78 -4.67
N HIS A 28 8.15 7.38 -3.92
CA HIS A 28 8.45 6.96 -2.55
C HIS A 28 7.31 7.38 -1.62
N ALA A 29 6.76 6.46 -0.83
CA ALA A 29 5.63 6.69 0.07
C ALA A 29 6.07 7.41 1.35
N ASN A 30 6.52 8.65 1.21
CA ASN A 30 7.02 9.53 2.28
C ASN A 30 6.14 10.77 2.51
N GLY A 31 4.85 10.67 2.20
CA GLY A 31 3.89 11.74 2.25
C GLY A 31 3.91 12.59 0.97
N THR A 32 5.07 13.16 0.65
CA THR A 32 5.21 13.97 -0.57
C THR A 32 5.10 13.11 -1.83
N GLY A 33 5.71 11.93 -1.87
CA GLY A 33 5.59 11.07 -3.05
C GLY A 33 4.16 10.58 -3.29
N GLY A 34 3.41 10.22 -2.24
CA GLY A 34 1.98 9.95 -2.34
C GLY A 34 1.21 11.13 -2.94
N ARG A 35 1.35 12.34 -2.37
CA ARG A 35 0.69 13.54 -2.91
C ARG A 35 1.04 13.85 -4.36
N THR A 36 2.31 13.69 -4.75
CA THR A 36 2.75 13.89 -6.13
C THR A 36 2.10 12.86 -7.06
N MET A 37 2.04 11.59 -6.64
CA MET A 37 1.35 10.54 -7.39
C MET A 37 -0.14 10.86 -7.58
N GLU A 38 -0.85 11.23 -6.50
CA GLU A 38 -2.27 11.62 -6.57
C GLU A 38 -2.50 12.81 -7.52
N SER A 39 -1.64 13.83 -7.46
CA SER A 39 -1.71 15.00 -8.34
C SER A 39 -1.52 14.64 -9.82
N LEU A 40 -0.57 13.75 -10.12
CA LEU A 40 -0.32 13.29 -11.49
C LEU A 40 -1.46 12.41 -12.01
N ILE A 41 -2.08 11.60 -11.16
CA ILE A 41 -3.29 10.85 -11.52
C ILE A 41 -4.42 11.82 -11.86
N GLY A 42 -4.63 12.83 -11.03
CA GLY A 42 -5.67 13.86 -11.22
C GLY A 42 -5.50 14.70 -12.49
N SER A 43 -4.29 14.80 -13.05
CA SER A 43 -4.04 15.52 -14.30
C SER A 43 -4.37 14.71 -15.56
N GLY A 44 -4.74 13.43 -15.42
CA GLY A 44 -5.10 12.56 -16.53
C GLY A 44 -3.92 11.98 -17.32
N LEU A 45 -2.69 12.13 -16.82
CA LEU A 45 -1.47 11.61 -17.46
C LEU A 45 -1.19 10.13 -17.11
N VAL A 46 -1.91 9.55 -16.15
CA VAL A 46 -1.66 8.19 -15.64
C VAL A 46 -2.66 7.20 -16.22
N SER A 47 -2.17 6.17 -16.90
CA SER A 47 -3.02 5.11 -17.48
C SER A 47 -3.35 3.97 -16.53
N GLY A 48 -2.57 3.78 -15.46
CA GLY A 48 -2.74 2.71 -14.49
C GLY A 48 -1.88 2.95 -13.25
N VAL A 49 -2.31 2.42 -12.10
CA VAL A 49 -1.65 2.65 -10.81
C VAL A 49 -1.34 1.33 -10.12
N LEU A 50 -0.06 1.13 -9.79
CA LEU A 50 0.41 0.03 -8.92
C LEU A 50 0.69 0.60 -7.53
N ASP A 51 -0.34 0.64 -6.68
CA ASP A 51 -0.28 1.19 -5.33
C ASP A 51 0.03 0.10 -4.28
N VAL A 52 1.25 -0.42 -4.34
CA VAL A 52 1.71 -1.48 -3.42
C VAL A 52 1.92 -0.95 -2.01
N THR A 53 2.43 0.28 -1.86
CA THR A 53 2.82 0.80 -0.55
C THR A 53 1.89 1.91 -0.08
N THR A 54 0.98 1.55 0.82
CA THR A 54 -0.06 2.46 1.34
C THR A 54 0.24 2.96 2.76
N THR A 55 1.49 2.80 3.24
CA THR A 55 1.98 3.18 4.58
C THR A 55 1.63 4.60 5.02
N GLU A 56 1.49 5.53 4.07
CA GLU A 56 1.12 6.93 4.34
C GLU A 56 -0.25 7.06 5.04
N LEU A 57 -1.12 6.04 4.94
CA LEU A 57 -2.38 5.96 5.69
C LEU A 57 -2.16 5.64 7.18
N ALA A 58 -1.14 4.84 7.52
CA ALA A 58 -0.78 4.55 8.91
C ALA A 58 -0.22 5.81 9.59
N ASP A 59 0.60 6.56 8.85
CA ASP A 59 1.07 7.87 9.28
C ASP A 59 -0.09 8.87 9.44
N GLU A 60 -1.04 8.93 8.51
CA GLU A 60 -2.23 9.80 8.67
C GLU A 60 -3.06 9.42 9.91
N LEU A 61 -3.33 8.13 10.11
CA LEU A 61 -4.13 7.63 11.23
C LEU A 61 -3.48 7.92 12.59
N ALA A 62 -2.17 7.69 12.71
CA ALA A 62 -1.44 7.77 13.96
C ALA A 62 -0.65 9.08 14.13
N GLY A 63 -0.71 10.01 13.19
CA GLY A 63 0.06 11.25 13.24
C GLY A 63 1.57 11.02 13.10
N GLY A 64 1.96 10.10 12.22
CA GLY A 64 3.34 9.91 11.76
C GLY A 64 3.81 11.06 10.87
N VAL A 65 5.12 11.11 10.62
CA VAL A 65 5.77 12.24 9.93
C VAL A 65 5.69 12.16 8.41
N LEU A 66 5.29 11.02 7.85
CA LEU A 66 5.20 10.74 6.42
C LEU A 66 3.77 10.64 5.90
N SER A 67 2.82 11.33 6.54
CA SER A 67 1.45 11.38 6.03
C SER A 67 1.36 12.07 4.67
N ALA A 68 0.58 11.48 3.75
CA ALA A 68 0.18 12.09 2.48
C ALA A 68 -1.12 12.92 2.58
N GLY A 69 -1.74 12.96 3.76
CA GLY A 69 -3.01 13.65 4.02
C GLY A 69 -4.25 12.80 3.72
N SER A 70 -5.41 13.34 4.08
CA SER A 70 -6.71 12.63 4.01
C SER A 70 -7.11 12.17 2.61
N ASP A 71 -6.67 12.88 1.56
CA ASP A 71 -6.98 12.53 0.16
C ASP A 71 -6.13 11.37 -0.40
N ARG A 72 -5.16 10.87 0.35
CA ARG A 72 -4.33 9.74 -0.10
C ARG A 72 -5.18 8.51 -0.42
N GLY A 73 -5.00 7.98 -1.62
CA GLY A 73 -5.66 6.78 -2.14
C GLY A 73 -6.93 7.07 -2.94
N PHE A 74 -7.33 8.34 -3.11
CA PHE A 74 -8.60 8.66 -3.75
C PHE A 74 -8.51 9.06 -5.23
N ALA A 75 -7.37 9.53 -5.75
CA ALA A 75 -7.31 10.02 -7.13
C ALA A 75 -7.56 8.90 -8.14
N ALA A 76 -6.90 7.74 -8.03
CA ALA A 76 -7.12 6.65 -9.00
C ALA A 76 -8.58 6.17 -8.99
N PRO A 77 -9.19 5.90 -7.81
CA PRO A 77 -10.62 5.61 -7.73
C PRO A 77 -11.53 6.66 -8.36
N ARG A 78 -11.35 7.95 -7.99
CA ARG A 78 -12.21 9.06 -8.45
C ARG A 78 -12.05 9.34 -9.95
N CYS A 79 -10.86 9.18 -10.49
CA CYS A 79 -10.57 9.37 -11.92
C CYS A 79 -10.87 8.12 -12.76
N GLY A 80 -11.26 7.00 -12.14
CA GLY A 80 -11.52 5.74 -12.83
C GLY A 80 -10.26 5.11 -13.44
N VAL A 81 -9.07 5.45 -12.92
CA VAL A 81 -7.80 4.91 -13.40
C VAL A 81 -7.65 3.46 -12.89
N PRO A 82 -7.38 2.49 -13.79
CA PRO A 82 -7.15 1.11 -13.41
C PRO A 82 -6.09 0.96 -12.32
N ALA A 83 -6.38 0.22 -11.26
CA ALA A 83 -5.49 0.17 -10.10
C ALA A 83 -5.31 -1.22 -9.51
N ILE A 84 -4.11 -1.46 -8.99
CA ILE A 84 -3.80 -2.50 -8.01
C ILE A 84 -3.50 -1.81 -6.69
N VAL A 85 -4.16 -2.27 -5.62
CA VAL A 85 -3.96 -1.75 -4.26
C VAL A 85 -3.56 -2.90 -3.35
N THR A 86 -2.52 -2.70 -2.55
CA THR A 86 -2.07 -3.70 -1.57
C THR A 86 -1.83 -3.04 -0.21
N PRO A 87 -1.95 -3.76 0.92
CA PRO A 87 -1.77 -3.21 2.26
C PRO A 87 -0.30 -3.02 2.66
N GLY A 88 0.60 -2.80 1.70
CA GLY A 88 2.04 -2.78 1.93
C GLY A 88 2.46 -1.71 2.93
N CYS A 89 3.28 -2.13 3.89
CA CYS A 89 3.81 -1.30 4.97
C CYS A 89 2.74 -0.67 5.89
N LEU A 90 1.51 -1.22 5.95
CA LEU A 90 0.52 -0.79 6.96
C LEU A 90 0.80 -1.34 8.37
N ASP A 91 1.84 -2.14 8.53
CA ASP A 91 2.39 -2.57 9.82
C ASP A 91 3.18 -1.48 10.53
N MET A 92 3.48 -0.34 9.89
CA MET A 92 4.37 0.67 10.45
C MET A 92 3.84 2.09 10.33
N VAL A 93 4.13 2.89 11.35
CA VAL A 93 3.99 4.35 11.39
C VAL A 93 5.39 4.95 11.50
N ASN A 94 5.67 6.00 10.74
CA ASN A 94 7.00 6.60 10.69
C ASN A 94 7.11 7.78 11.65
N PHE A 95 8.16 7.78 12.48
CA PHE A 95 8.56 8.89 13.33
C PHE A 95 10.04 9.26 13.11
N GLY A 96 10.44 10.37 13.70
CA GLY A 96 11.83 10.82 13.74
C GLY A 96 12.70 10.01 14.69
N ALA A 97 13.73 10.67 15.24
CA ALA A 97 14.56 10.11 16.29
C ALA A 97 13.70 9.69 17.52
N PRO A 98 14.08 8.64 18.27
CA PRO A 98 13.26 8.09 19.36
C PRO A 98 12.75 9.12 20.36
N GLU A 99 13.55 10.13 20.69
CA GLU A 99 13.23 11.23 21.60
C GLU A 99 12.13 12.18 21.10
N THR A 100 11.82 12.15 19.80
CA THR A 100 10.78 12.99 19.16
C THR A 100 9.40 12.32 19.15
N ILE A 101 9.32 11.05 19.55
CA ILE A 101 8.07 10.28 19.50
C ILE A 101 7.09 10.83 20.55
N PRO A 102 5.83 11.12 20.19
CA PRO A 102 4.83 11.62 21.14
C PRO A 102 4.65 10.70 22.36
N GLN A 103 4.58 11.28 23.56
CA GLN A 103 4.45 10.52 24.83
C GLN A 103 3.22 9.60 24.89
N LYS A 104 2.15 9.90 24.12
CA LYS A 104 0.99 9.01 24.00
C LYS A 104 1.31 7.62 23.43
N TYR A 105 2.48 7.45 22.80
CA TYR A 105 2.95 6.18 22.24
C TYR A 105 3.97 5.45 23.14
N VAL A 106 4.15 5.88 24.39
CA VAL A 106 4.95 5.12 25.37
C VAL A 106 4.42 3.68 25.47
N GLY A 107 5.34 2.71 25.50
CA GLY A 107 5.02 1.28 25.59
C GLY A 107 4.64 0.62 24.27
N ARG A 108 4.64 1.36 23.15
CA ARG A 108 4.48 0.78 21.81
C ARG A 108 5.74 0.03 21.37
N ARG A 109 5.59 -0.87 20.41
CA ARG A 109 6.71 -1.60 19.81
C ARG A 109 7.38 -0.73 18.75
N PHE A 110 8.65 -0.42 18.96
CA PHE A 110 9.45 0.42 18.07
C PHE A 110 10.59 -0.37 17.40
N TYR A 111 10.96 0.06 16.20
CA TYR A 111 12.15 -0.39 15.48
C TYR A 111 12.95 0.84 15.03
N VAL A 112 14.16 1.00 15.58
CA VAL A 112 15.06 2.11 15.21
C VAL A 112 15.72 1.75 13.88
N HIS A 113 15.21 2.31 12.79
CA HIS A 113 15.74 2.04 11.46
C HIS A 113 17.11 2.71 11.27
N ASN A 114 17.22 3.96 11.73
CA ASN A 114 18.47 4.72 11.78
C ASN A 114 18.37 5.83 12.85
N PRO A 115 19.44 6.59 13.16
CA PRO A 115 19.40 7.63 14.20
C PRO A 115 18.37 8.75 14.00
N GLN A 116 17.75 8.87 12.82
CA GLN A 116 16.76 9.89 12.47
C GLN A 116 15.37 9.32 12.21
N VAL A 117 15.22 7.99 12.13
CA VAL A 117 13.97 7.33 11.74
C VAL A 117 13.68 6.17 12.66
N THR A 118 12.53 6.24 13.33
CA THR A 118 11.99 5.17 14.16
C THR A 118 10.63 4.75 13.61
N LEU A 119 10.46 3.45 13.42
CA LEU A 119 9.19 2.86 13.00
C LEU A 119 8.43 2.42 14.24
N MET A 120 7.12 2.63 14.28
CA MET A 120 6.23 2.12 15.32
C MET A 120 5.28 1.08 14.73
N ARG A 121 5.21 -0.11 15.33
CA ARG A 121 4.31 -1.18 14.87
C ARG A 121 2.86 -0.77 15.11
N THR A 122 2.03 -0.78 14.07
CA THR A 122 0.57 -0.60 14.20
C THR A 122 -0.04 -1.75 15.03
N THR A 123 -1.05 -1.43 15.83
CA THR A 123 -1.81 -2.39 16.63
C THR A 123 -2.92 -3.04 15.81
N ALA A 124 -3.48 -4.16 16.30
CA ALA A 124 -4.69 -4.77 15.73
C ALA A 124 -5.85 -3.76 15.51
N ALA A 125 -6.11 -2.87 16.48
CA ALA A 125 -7.17 -1.86 16.37
C ALA A 125 -6.85 -0.77 15.32
N GLU A 126 -5.57 -0.42 15.14
CA GLU A 126 -5.15 0.48 14.05
C GLU A 126 -5.21 -0.24 12.70
N CYS A 127 -4.82 -1.50 12.63
CA CYS A 127 -4.94 -2.37 11.44
C CYS A 127 -6.40 -2.50 10.96
N GLU A 128 -7.35 -2.69 11.88
CA GLU A 128 -8.78 -2.70 11.54
C GLU A 128 -9.21 -1.38 10.88
N LYS A 129 -8.87 -0.25 11.49
CA LYS A 129 -9.18 1.09 10.94
C LYS A 129 -8.50 1.32 9.59
N LEU A 130 -7.26 0.88 9.44
CA LEU A 130 -6.51 0.98 8.19
C LEU A 130 -7.15 0.15 7.06
N GLY A 131 -7.64 -1.04 7.38
CA GLY A 131 -8.41 -1.86 6.44
C GLY A 131 -9.68 -1.15 5.98
N GLN A 132 -10.43 -0.55 6.92
CA GLN A 132 -11.62 0.24 6.63
C GLN A 132 -11.29 1.47 5.76
N MET A 133 -10.21 2.19 6.08
CA MET A 133 -9.73 3.33 5.29
C MET A 133 -9.38 2.94 3.85
N LEU A 134 -8.65 1.83 3.65
CA LEU A 134 -8.36 1.33 2.31
C LEU A 134 -9.66 0.97 1.56
N ALA A 135 -10.57 0.26 2.22
CA ALA A 135 -11.84 -0.13 1.61
C ALA A 135 -12.67 1.09 1.18
N GLU A 136 -12.76 2.13 2.01
CA GLU A 136 -13.42 3.41 1.69
C GLU A 136 -12.89 4.00 0.39
N ARG A 137 -11.56 4.06 0.24
CA ARG A 137 -10.89 4.61 -0.95
C ARG A 137 -11.18 3.77 -2.19
N ILE A 138 -11.03 2.45 -2.09
CA ILE A 138 -11.30 1.51 -3.18
C ILE A 138 -12.78 1.57 -3.59
N ASN A 139 -13.68 1.78 -2.64
CA ASN A 139 -15.12 1.88 -2.88
C ASN A 139 -15.52 3.10 -3.71
N CYS A 140 -14.67 4.12 -3.82
CA CYS A 140 -14.87 5.23 -4.75
C CYS A 140 -14.53 4.89 -6.21
N SER A 141 -13.98 3.70 -6.50
CA SER A 141 -13.43 3.43 -7.82
C SER A 141 -14.50 3.36 -8.92
N ALA A 142 -14.40 4.28 -9.87
CA ALA A 142 -15.19 4.27 -11.11
C ALA A 142 -14.59 3.33 -12.18
N GLY A 143 -13.35 2.87 -11.99
CA GLY A 143 -12.63 2.00 -12.91
C GLY A 143 -12.26 0.64 -12.30
N PRO A 144 -11.66 -0.26 -13.11
CA PRO A 144 -11.21 -1.57 -12.63
C PRO A 144 -10.19 -1.46 -11.50
N VAL A 145 -10.48 -2.10 -10.37
CA VAL A 145 -9.59 -2.13 -9.21
C VAL A 145 -9.48 -3.57 -8.70
N THR A 146 -8.27 -3.97 -8.32
CA THR A 146 -8.04 -5.27 -7.70
C THR A 146 -7.17 -5.11 -6.46
N VAL A 147 -7.60 -5.76 -5.37
CA VAL A 147 -6.83 -5.86 -4.14
C VAL A 147 -5.98 -7.12 -4.19
N LEU A 148 -4.68 -7.00 -3.95
CA LEU A 148 -3.79 -8.14 -3.78
C LEU A 148 -3.31 -8.21 -2.33
N LEU A 149 -3.46 -9.37 -1.70
CA LEU A 149 -3.10 -9.61 -0.31
C LEU A 149 -1.88 -10.55 -0.23
N PRO A 150 -0.71 -10.09 0.25
CA PRO A 150 0.46 -10.94 0.45
C PRO A 150 0.34 -11.69 1.78
N LEU A 151 0.00 -12.98 1.72
CA LEU A 151 -0.36 -13.76 2.92
C LEU A 151 0.82 -14.05 3.87
N ARG A 152 2.08 -13.83 3.43
CA ARG A 152 3.28 -14.14 4.25
C ARG A 152 4.00 -12.91 4.79
N GLY A 153 3.46 -11.71 4.58
CA GLY A 153 3.98 -10.48 5.15
C GLY A 153 3.80 -9.27 4.23
N ILE A 154 3.42 -8.14 4.83
CA ILE A 154 3.13 -6.88 4.12
C ILE A 154 4.33 -5.91 4.06
N SER A 155 5.46 -6.29 4.65
CA SER A 155 6.72 -5.53 4.67
C SER A 155 7.89 -6.50 4.95
N VAL A 156 9.14 -6.10 4.66
CA VAL A 156 10.33 -6.93 5.02
C VAL A 156 10.35 -7.25 6.52
N ILE A 157 9.99 -6.29 7.37
CA ILE A 157 10.11 -6.44 8.82
C ILE A 157 8.87 -7.06 9.48
N SER A 158 7.75 -7.24 8.77
CA SER A 158 6.55 -7.96 9.24
C SER A 158 6.49 -9.42 8.78
N ALA A 159 7.35 -9.84 7.86
CA ALA A 159 7.51 -11.24 7.49
C ALA A 159 7.89 -12.10 8.71
N ALA A 160 7.65 -13.42 8.62
CA ALA A 160 7.91 -14.35 9.71
C ALA A 160 9.35 -14.24 10.26
N GLY A 161 9.48 -14.07 11.57
CA GLY A 161 10.77 -13.84 12.26
C GLY A 161 11.25 -12.39 12.28
N GLY A 162 10.56 -11.47 11.58
CA GLY A 162 10.82 -10.04 11.63
C GLY A 162 10.33 -9.36 12.92
N PRO A 163 10.85 -8.18 13.27
CA PRO A 163 10.51 -7.50 14.52
C PRO A 163 9.04 -7.05 14.59
N PHE A 164 8.40 -6.83 13.45
CA PHE A 164 7.01 -6.39 13.33
C PHE A 164 6.06 -7.53 12.94
N HIS A 165 6.55 -8.78 12.92
CA HIS A 165 5.73 -9.94 12.65
C HIS A 165 4.58 -10.05 13.66
N ASP A 166 3.35 -10.06 13.12
CA ASP A 166 2.10 -10.19 13.85
C ASP A 166 1.00 -10.65 12.88
N ALA A 167 0.83 -11.97 12.79
CA ALA A 167 -0.13 -12.59 11.88
C ALA A 167 -1.59 -12.26 12.24
N GLU A 168 -1.87 -11.97 13.52
CA GLU A 168 -3.22 -11.61 13.96
C GLU A 168 -3.57 -10.20 13.49
N ALA A 169 -2.66 -9.24 13.64
CA ALA A 169 -2.86 -7.88 13.14
C ALA A 169 -3.04 -7.85 11.60
N ASP A 170 -2.28 -8.66 10.87
CA ASP A 170 -2.40 -8.76 9.41
C ASP A 170 -3.75 -9.40 9.01
N ALA A 171 -4.19 -10.46 9.70
CA ALA A 171 -5.51 -11.06 9.47
C ALA A 171 -6.66 -10.08 9.74
N ILE A 172 -6.55 -9.27 10.80
CA ILE A 172 -7.52 -8.22 11.12
C ILE A 172 -7.55 -7.14 10.04
N LEU A 173 -6.37 -6.69 9.58
CA LEU A 173 -6.25 -5.73 8.48
C LEU A 173 -6.94 -6.26 7.21
N PHE A 174 -6.67 -7.51 6.83
CA PHE A 174 -7.23 -8.13 5.64
C PHE A 174 -8.74 -8.32 5.76
N ALA A 175 -9.22 -8.81 6.91
CA ALA A 175 -10.64 -8.98 7.16
C ALA A 175 -11.39 -7.63 7.11
N ALA A 176 -10.87 -6.59 7.76
CA ALA A 176 -11.47 -5.27 7.77
C ALA A 176 -11.51 -4.65 6.36
N LEU A 177 -10.44 -4.82 5.57
CA LEU A 177 -10.40 -4.43 4.18
C LEU A 177 -11.48 -5.18 3.39
N CYS A 178 -11.43 -6.51 3.34
CA CYS A 178 -12.33 -7.32 2.53
C CYS A 178 -13.81 -7.15 2.89
N ASN A 179 -14.15 -7.09 4.19
CA ASN A 179 -15.52 -6.89 4.65
C ASN A 179 -16.05 -5.49 4.31
N GLY A 180 -15.15 -4.50 4.19
CA GLY A 180 -15.51 -3.13 3.83
C GLY A 180 -15.70 -2.91 2.33
N LEU A 181 -15.28 -3.85 1.46
CA LEU A 181 -15.36 -3.67 0.02
C LEU A 181 -16.79 -3.81 -0.50
N ARG A 182 -17.17 -2.94 -1.43
CA ARG A 182 -18.43 -3.06 -2.17
C ARG A 182 -18.43 -4.33 -3.03
N PRO A 183 -19.62 -4.92 -3.32
CA PRO A 183 -19.71 -6.06 -4.23
C PRO A 183 -19.05 -5.79 -5.59
N GLY A 184 -18.36 -6.80 -6.11
CA GLY A 184 -17.71 -6.74 -7.42
C GLY A 184 -16.26 -6.24 -7.43
N VAL A 185 -15.73 -5.74 -6.30
CA VAL A 185 -14.28 -5.51 -6.19
C VAL A 185 -13.56 -6.86 -6.17
N ARG A 186 -12.59 -7.02 -7.07
CA ARG A 186 -11.78 -8.24 -7.14
C ARG A 186 -10.75 -8.23 -6.02
N VAL A 187 -10.68 -9.33 -5.27
CA VAL A 187 -9.63 -9.59 -4.28
C VAL A 187 -8.89 -10.85 -4.70
N ARG A 188 -7.56 -10.83 -4.64
CA ARG A 188 -6.70 -11.96 -4.92
C ARG A 188 -5.70 -12.15 -3.80
N ASP A 189 -5.83 -13.28 -3.12
CA ASP A 189 -4.85 -13.73 -2.14
C ASP A 189 -3.64 -14.31 -2.88
N VAL A 190 -2.44 -14.00 -2.38
CA VAL A 190 -1.19 -14.52 -2.92
C VAL A 190 -0.39 -15.09 -1.76
N ASP A 191 -0.14 -16.39 -1.79
CA ASP A 191 0.63 -17.11 -0.77
C ASP A 191 2.14 -16.82 -0.87
N ALA A 192 2.50 -15.55 -0.66
CA ALA A 192 3.86 -15.06 -0.77
C ALA A 192 4.07 -13.82 0.10
N GLU A 193 5.33 -13.48 0.34
CA GLU A 193 5.71 -12.21 0.95
C GLU A 193 5.60 -11.09 -0.09
N ILE A 194 5.37 -9.85 0.38
CA ILE A 194 5.17 -8.70 -0.51
C ILE A 194 6.33 -8.47 -1.50
N ASN A 195 7.57 -8.79 -1.13
CA ASN A 195 8.76 -8.60 -1.99
C ASN A 195 9.12 -9.82 -2.84
N SER A 196 8.33 -10.88 -2.78
CA SER A 196 8.57 -12.07 -3.59
C SER A 196 8.39 -11.76 -5.09
N PRO A 197 9.19 -12.38 -5.98
CA PRO A 197 8.97 -12.28 -7.43
C PRO A 197 7.56 -12.67 -7.85
N GLU A 198 6.96 -13.66 -7.18
CA GLU A 198 5.60 -14.14 -7.43
C GLU A 198 4.55 -13.07 -7.13
N PHE A 199 4.68 -12.35 -6.02
CA PHE A 199 3.78 -11.25 -5.68
C PHE A 199 3.94 -10.06 -6.62
N ALA A 200 5.19 -9.73 -7.00
CA ALA A 200 5.48 -8.66 -7.95
C ALA A 200 4.88 -8.95 -9.34
N ALA A 201 5.03 -10.19 -9.82
CA ALA A 201 4.44 -10.65 -11.07
C ALA A 201 2.91 -10.57 -11.02
N ALA A 202 2.29 -11.05 -9.94
CA ALA A 202 0.83 -10.97 -9.76
C ALA A 202 0.33 -9.52 -9.77
N CYS A 203 1.04 -8.59 -9.12
CA CYS A 203 0.71 -7.16 -9.17
C CYS A 203 0.76 -6.60 -10.59
N ALA A 204 1.84 -6.86 -11.33
CA ALA A 204 2.00 -6.33 -12.70
C ALA A 204 0.97 -6.93 -13.65
N GLU A 205 0.76 -8.25 -13.62
CA GLU A 205 -0.19 -8.96 -14.48
C GLU A 205 -1.64 -8.52 -14.25
N GLU A 206 -2.07 -8.41 -12.99
CA GLU A 206 -3.43 -7.94 -12.69
C GLU A 206 -3.61 -6.46 -13.04
N LEU A 207 -2.57 -5.62 -12.93
CA LEU A 207 -2.65 -4.25 -13.41
C LEU A 207 -2.87 -4.20 -14.93
N LEU A 208 -2.08 -4.96 -15.69
CA LEU A 208 -2.23 -5.04 -17.14
C LEU A 208 -3.61 -5.55 -17.54
N ARG A 209 -4.15 -6.54 -16.81
CA ARG A 209 -5.53 -7.01 -17.00
C ARG A 209 -6.55 -5.89 -16.74
N ASN A 210 -6.41 -5.14 -15.65
CA ASN A 210 -7.30 -4.03 -15.32
C ASN A 210 -7.25 -2.93 -16.40
N MET A 211 -6.07 -2.65 -16.95
CA MET A 211 -5.87 -1.68 -18.03
C MET A 211 -6.47 -2.16 -19.36
N GLN A 212 -6.39 -3.45 -19.67
CA GLN A 212 -7.06 -4.03 -20.85
C GLN A 212 -8.58 -3.97 -20.73
N ALA A 213 -9.12 -4.36 -19.57
CA ALA A 213 -10.55 -4.29 -19.28
C ALA A 213 -11.09 -2.86 -19.43
N ALA A 214 -10.36 -1.85 -18.95
CA ALA A 214 -10.75 -0.45 -19.10
C ALA A 214 -10.76 0.05 -20.55
N ARG A 215 -9.98 -0.58 -21.44
CA ARG A 215 -9.94 -0.26 -22.89
C ARG A 215 -11.04 -0.99 -23.69
N GLY A 216 -11.82 -1.87 -23.07
CA GLY A 216 -12.89 -2.62 -23.74
C GLY A 216 -12.39 -3.74 -24.67
N VAL A 217 -11.13 -4.17 -24.53
CA VAL A 217 -10.59 -5.32 -25.27
C VAL A 217 -10.67 -6.53 -24.35
N VAL A 218 -11.74 -7.31 -24.51
CA VAL A 218 -11.94 -8.62 -23.84
C VAL A 218 -11.30 -9.72 -24.67
#